data_AF-A0A7V5URG1-F1
#
_entry.id   AF-A0A7V5URG1-F1
#
_cell.length_a   1.000
_cell.length_b   1.000
_cell.length_c   1.000
_cell.angle_alpha   90.00
_cell.angle_beta   90.00
_cell.angle_gamma   90.00
#
_symmetry.space_group_name_H-M   'P 1'
#
loop_
_entity.id
_entity.type
_entity.pdbx_description
1 polymer ?
#
loop_
_entity_poly.entity_id
_entity_poly.type
_entity_poly.pdbx_seq_one_letter_code
_entity_poly.pdbx_strand_id
1 'polypeptide(L)' 'MNAPEFHSFGCRLNAAETRIMQSQARESDSGNTIVFNTCAVTSEAVRQARQAIRKAHRA' A
#
# COMPACT_ATOMS: atom_id res chain seq x y z
N MET A 1 -0.50 -9.41 -17.04
CA MET A 1 -0.33 -9.71 -15.61
C MET A 1 0.42 -8.57 -14.96
N ASN A 2 -0.32 -7.58 -14.46
CA ASN A 2 0.26 -6.47 -13.71
C ASN A 2 0.08 -6.72 -12.22
N ALA A 3 1.19 -6.70 -11.49
CA ALA A 3 1.17 -6.69 -10.03
C ALA A 3 0.73 -5.30 -9.52
N PRO A 4 0.05 -5.22 -8.37
CA PRO A 4 -0.37 -3.94 -7.81
C PRO A 4 0.83 -3.11 -7.36
N GLU A 5 0.70 -1.78 -7.42
CA GLU A 5 1.64 -0.86 -6.78
C GLU A 5 1.33 -0.79 -5.28
N PHE A 6 2.35 -0.92 -4.43
CA PHE A 6 2.18 -0.91 -2.97
C PHE A 6 2.83 0.30 -2.33
N HIS A 7 2.07 0.99 -1.48
CA HIS A 7 2.55 2.03 -0.56
C HIS A 7 2.29 1.57 0.88
N SER A 8 3.34 1.52 1.70
CA SER A 8 3.24 1.04 3.09
C SER A 8 3.73 2.12 4.05
N PHE A 9 2.92 2.43 5.07
CA PHE A 9 3.21 3.44 6.08
C PHE A 9 2.90 2.87 7.47
N GLY A 10 3.72 3.20 8.48
CA GLY A 10 3.50 2.69 9.84
C GLY A 10 4.74 2.00 10.37
N CYS A 11 4.58 0.76 10.85
CA CYS A 11 5.63 0.06 11.58
C CYS A 11 6.21 -1.12 10.80
N ARG A 12 7.11 -1.87 11.47
CA ARG A 12 7.75 -3.08 10.92
C ARG A 12 6.73 -4.16 10.53
N LEU A 13 5.59 -4.22 11.21
CA LEU A 13 4.53 -5.18 10.90
C LEU A 13 3.90 -4.88 9.54
N ASN A 14 3.51 -3.62 9.28
CA ASN A 14 2.98 -3.22 7.97
C ASN A 14 3.97 -3.55 6.83
N ALA A 15 5.28 -3.32 7.05
CA ALA A 15 6.30 -3.66 6.07
C ALA A 15 6.44 -5.19 5.83
N ALA A 16 6.27 -6.00 6.88
CA ALA A 16 6.29 -7.45 6.76
C ALA A 16 5.05 -7.98 6.03
N GLU A 17 3.86 -7.50 6.40
CA GLU A 17 2.60 -7.82 5.72
C GLU A 17 2.65 -7.44 4.25
N THR A 18 3.15 -6.24 3.91
CA THR A 18 3.28 -5.81 2.51
C THR A 18 4.16 -6.75 1.69
N ARG A 19 5.26 -7.28 2.23
CA ARG A 19 6.09 -8.28 1.51
C ARG A 19 5.31 -9.57 1.22
N ILE A 20 4.49 -10.01 2.17
CA ILE A 20 3.62 -11.18 1.99
C ILE A 20 2.56 -10.89 0.93
N MET A 21 1.86 -9.76 1.03
CA MET A 21 0.86 -9.32 0.03
C MET A 21 1.45 -9.22 -1.37
N GLN A 22 2.68 -8.69 -1.51
CA GLN A 22 3.38 -8.62 -2.79
C GLN A 22 3.68 -10.00 -3.37
N SER A 23 4.10 -10.97 -2.53
CA SER A 23 4.35 -12.33 -3.01
C SER A 23 3.07 -13.00 -3.53
N GLN A 24 1.94 -12.82 -2.85
CA GLN A 24 0.64 -13.36 -3.24
C GLN A 24 0.07 -12.66 -4.49
N ALA A 25 0.25 -11.34 -4.57
CA ALA A 25 -0.29 -10.55 -5.68
C ALA A 25 0.43 -10.79 -7.02
N ARG A 26 1.64 -11.37 -7.01
CA ARG A 26 2.34 -11.79 -8.25
C ARG A 26 1.59 -12.85 -9.02
N GLU A 27 0.76 -13.63 -8.34
CA GLU A 27 -0.05 -14.70 -8.93
C GLU A 27 -1.40 -14.19 -9.46
N SER A 28 -1.69 -12.90 -9.25
CA SER A 28 -2.97 -12.25 -9.57
C SER A 28 -2.82 -11.28 -10.75
N ASP A 29 -3.74 -11.28 -11.72
CA ASP A 29 -3.83 -10.19 -12.70
C ASP A 29 -4.66 -9.05 -12.11
N SER A 30 -3.98 -8.13 -11.42
CA SER A 30 -4.64 -7.06 -10.66
C SER A 30 -4.87 -5.77 -11.46
N GLY A 31 -4.52 -5.74 -12.75
CA GLY A 31 -4.71 -4.57 -13.61
C GLY A 31 -3.99 -3.33 -13.08
N ASN A 32 -4.64 -2.16 -13.15
CA ASN A 32 -4.11 -0.89 -12.63
C ASN A 32 -4.57 -0.66 -11.19
N THR A 33 -4.07 -1.48 -10.25
CA THR A 33 -4.45 -1.41 -8.84
C THR A 33 -3.31 -0.84 -8.00
N ILE A 34 -3.67 0.05 -7.05
CA ILE A 34 -2.75 0.60 -6.04
C ILE A 34 -3.25 0.21 -4.65
N VAL A 35 -2.37 -0.32 -3.81
CA VAL A 35 -2.66 -0.76 -2.44
C VAL A 35 -1.92 0.11 -1.43
N PHE A 36 -2.66 0.68 -0.48
CA PHE A 36 -2.11 1.47 0.63
C PHE A 36 -2.27 0.71 1.95
N ASN A 37 -1.19 0.14 2.49
CA ASN A 37 -1.19 -0.49 3.82
C ASN A 37 -0.75 0.55 4.87
N THR A 38 -1.57 0.82 5.88
CA THR A 38 -1.26 1.85 6.87
C THR A 38 -1.66 1.48 8.29
N CYS A 39 -0.93 2.02 9.26
CA CYS A 39 -1.26 1.91 10.68
C CYS A 39 -2.33 2.94 11.08
N ALA A 40 -3.46 2.47 11.61
CA ALA A 40 -4.55 3.34 12.05
C ALA A 40 -4.27 4.08 13.38
N VAL A 41 -3.31 3.60 14.17
CA VAL A 41 -3.07 4.11 15.53
C VAL A 41 -2.02 5.21 15.61
N THR A 42 -1.32 5.53 14.51
CA THR A 42 -0.39 6.67 14.48
C THR A 42 -0.85 7.73 13.49
N SER A 43 -1.03 8.96 14.00
CA SER A 43 -1.48 10.10 13.18
C SER A 43 -0.53 10.40 12.01
N GLU A 44 0.77 10.11 12.19
CA GLU A 44 1.76 10.29 11.12
C GLU A 44 1.54 9.31 9.95
N ALA A 45 1.36 8.02 10.23
CA ALA A 45 1.13 7.03 9.18
C ALA A 45 -0.17 7.32 8.42
N VAL A 46 -1.24 7.66 9.15
CA VAL A 46 -2.52 8.08 8.55
C VAL A 46 -2.34 9.32 7.67
N ARG A 47 -1.58 10.32 8.12
CA ARG A 47 -1.32 11.54 7.35
C ARG A 47 -0.56 11.23 6.05
N GLN A 48 0.48 10.41 6.11
CA GLN A 48 1.27 9.99 4.95
C GLN A 48 0.40 9.21 3.95
N ALA A 49 -0.38 8.24 4.44
CA ALA A 49 -1.29 7.45 3.60
C ALA A 49 -2.32 8.33 2.88
N ARG A 50 -2.98 9.25 3.60
CA ARG A 50 -3.96 10.17 2.99
C ARG A 50 -3.33 11.10 1.96
N GLN A 51 -2.09 11.54 2.18
CA GLN A 51 -1.36 12.36 1.21
C GLN A 51 -1.03 11.57 -0.06
N ALA A 52 -0.54 10.34 0.08
CA ALA A 52 -0.21 9.46 -1.04
C ALA A 52 -1.46 9.10 -1.85
N ILE A 53 -2.57 8.75 -1.19
CA ILE A 53 -3.88 8.47 -1.84
C ILE A 53 -4.33 9.68 -2.66
N ARG A 54 -4.30 10.89 -2.07
CA ARG A 54 -4.70 12.11 -2.80
C ARG A 54 -3.79 12.41 -3.98
N LYS A 55 -2.50 12.10 -3.90
CA LYS A 55 -1.56 12.28 -5.01
C LYS A 55 -1.87 11.29 -6.13
N ALA A 56 -2.03 10.01 -5.80
CA ALA A 56 -2.34 8.95 -6.77
C ALA A 56 -3.67 9.20 -7.49
N HIS A 57 -4.69 9.71 -6.79
CA HIS A 57 -5.98 10.06 -7.40
C HIS A 57 -5.91 11.25 -8.38
N ARG A 58 -4.92 12.14 -8.23
CA ARG A 58 -4.78 13.33 -9.07
C ARG A 58 -3.85 13.14 -10.27
N ALA A 59 -3.10 12.03 -10.31
CA ALA A 59 -2.18 11.68 -11.38
C ALA A 59 -2.93 11.01 -12.53
#